data_AF-A0AAJ0HU84-F1
#
_entry.id   AF-A0AAJ0HU84-F1
#
_cell.length_a   1.000
_cell.length_b   1.000
_cell.length_c   1.000
_cell.angle_alpha   90.00
_cell.angle_beta   90.00
_cell.angle_gamma   90.00
#
_symmetry.space_group_name_H-M   'P 1'
#
loop_
_entity.id
_entity.type
_entity.pdbx_description
1 polymer ?
#
loop_
_entity_poly.entity_id
_entity_poly.type
_entity_poly.pdbx_seq_one_letter_code
_entity_poly.pdbx_strand_id
1 'polypeptide(L)'
;MASKSQFETGHKVPVTHQSFPGKEGQMPNPKPLFDEIPTDDGISQLYKAAGKLEGKKAIITGGDSGIGRATAILFAMEGADSLIAYLPEEEDDAQETKRRVEGYGRQCHLIPTDLTDPQNCERVVDKAVDIFGGKIDILFNNAAYQMMVEDIKDLSGDQWVHTFNTNIHPFFYLSKYALPQMKRGSTIINNASINAYIGRPDLLDYTSTKGAIVSFTRGLSNQQIGKGIRVNAIAPGPVWTPLIPATMTEAAQKQFTSPMGRPAQPSEIATCVVFLASADSSFVSGQTIHCNGGTVVSG
;
A
#
# COMPACT_ATOMS: atom_id res chain seq x y z
N MET A 1 17.78 -29.97 -0.85
CA MET A 1 17.98 -28.86 0.11
C MET A 1 16.69 -28.07 0.12
N ALA A 2 16.02 -27.94 1.27
CA ALA A 2 14.85 -27.06 1.34
C ALA A 2 15.31 -25.63 0.97
N SER A 3 14.60 -24.97 0.06
CA SER A 3 14.81 -23.55 -0.22
C SER A 3 14.67 -22.81 1.11
N LYS A 4 15.69 -22.07 1.53
CA LYS A 4 15.61 -21.22 2.73
C LYS A 4 14.43 -20.26 2.59
N SER A 5 13.66 -20.11 3.65
CA SER A 5 12.45 -19.29 3.65
C SER A 5 12.81 -17.81 3.42
N GLN A 6 11.95 -17.07 2.72
CA GLN A 6 12.10 -15.62 2.56
C GLN A 6 11.92 -14.86 3.89
N PHE A 7 11.42 -15.54 4.93
CA PHE A 7 11.22 -15.00 6.27
C PHE A 7 12.40 -15.20 7.22
N GLU A 8 13.44 -15.94 6.83
CA GLU A 8 14.64 -16.15 7.64
C GLU A 8 15.48 -14.86 7.78
N THR A 9 16.04 -14.64 8.97
CA THR A 9 17.04 -13.59 9.20
C THR A 9 18.24 -13.79 8.26
N GLY A 10 18.66 -12.70 7.60
CA GLY A 10 19.74 -12.72 6.61
C GLY A 10 19.27 -13.03 5.19
N HIS A 11 17.97 -13.26 4.96
CA HIS A 11 17.41 -13.31 3.62
C HIS A 11 17.68 -11.98 2.88
N LYS A 12 18.19 -12.09 1.66
CA LYS A 12 18.47 -10.97 0.77
C LYS A 12 17.66 -11.11 -0.50
N VAL A 13 17.01 -10.02 -0.89
CA VAL A 13 16.35 -9.94 -2.19
C VAL A 13 17.40 -9.81 -3.30
N PRO A 14 17.15 -10.39 -4.48
CA PRO A 14 18.03 -10.26 -5.63
C PRO A 14 18.08 -8.81 -6.13
N VAL A 15 19.28 -8.36 -6.50
CA VAL A 15 19.46 -7.05 -7.14
C VAL A 15 19.03 -7.14 -8.59
N THR A 16 18.05 -6.34 -8.98
CA THR A 16 17.56 -6.28 -10.37
C THR A 16 17.16 -4.86 -10.74
N HIS A 17 17.00 -4.61 -12.04
CA HIS A 17 16.54 -3.32 -12.54
C HIS A 17 15.34 -3.50 -13.44
N GLN A 18 14.40 -2.57 -13.32
CA GLN A 18 13.24 -2.44 -14.19
C GLN A 18 13.04 -0.96 -14.53
N SER A 19 12.34 -0.67 -15.62
CA SER A 19 11.82 0.68 -15.86
C SER A 19 10.60 0.91 -14.99
N PHE A 20 10.44 2.13 -14.45
CA PHE A 20 9.20 2.55 -13.79
C PHE A 20 7.99 2.37 -14.74
N PRO A 21 6.81 1.91 -14.28
CA PRO A 21 6.43 1.65 -12.87
C PRO A 21 6.95 0.32 -12.28
N GLY A 22 7.65 -0.49 -13.07
CA GLY A 22 8.01 -1.86 -12.70
C GLY A 22 6.82 -2.81 -12.88
N LYS A 23 7.10 -4.11 -13.00
CA LYS A 23 6.10 -5.17 -13.13
C LYS A 23 6.40 -6.31 -12.16
N GLU A 24 5.42 -6.69 -11.36
CA GLU A 24 5.54 -7.78 -10.39
C GLU A 24 5.69 -9.14 -11.08
N GLY A 25 4.98 -9.33 -12.19
CA GLY A 25 5.19 -10.45 -13.11
C GLY A 25 6.63 -10.62 -13.58
N GLN A 26 7.43 -9.54 -13.60
CA GLN A 26 8.83 -9.53 -14.02
C GLN A 26 9.84 -9.57 -12.87
N MET A 27 9.39 -9.56 -11.61
CA MET A 27 10.28 -9.67 -10.45
C MET A 27 11.12 -10.98 -10.51
N PRO A 28 12.39 -10.95 -10.12
CA PRO A 28 13.20 -12.17 -10.06
C PRO A 28 12.70 -13.14 -8.98
N ASN A 29 13.19 -14.39 -9.02
CA ASN A 29 12.98 -15.33 -7.92
C ASN A 29 13.95 -15.03 -6.75
N PRO A 30 13.50 -15.20 -5.50
CA PRO A 30 12.13 -15.54 -5.12
C PRO A 30 11.16 -14.36 -5.29
N LYS A 31 9.93 -14.67 -5.73
CA LYS A 31 8.86 -13.69 -5.94
C LYS A 31 8.31 -13.16 -4.61
N PRO A 32 7.74 -11.94 -4.58
CA PRO A 32 7.02 -11.45 -3.42
C PRO A 32 5.87 -12.39 -2.99
N LEU A 33 5.63 -12.49 -1.69
CA LEU A 33 4.53 -13.28 -1.10
C LEU A 33 3.34 -12.38 -0.75
N PHE A 34 2.11 -12.85 -1.06
CA PHE A 34 0.89 -12.01 -0.97
C PHE A 34 -0.13 -12.51 0.04
N ASP A 35 -0.25 -13.83 0.21
CA ASP A 35 -1.21 -14.50 1.08
C ASP A 35 -0.55 -15.45 2.08
N GLU A 36 0.78 -15.52 2.10
CA GLU A 36 1.54 -16.28 3.09
C GLU A 36 2.20 -15.36 4.13
N ILE A 37 2.17 -15.76 5.39
CA ILE A 37 2.76 -15.05 6.53
C ILE A 37 3.78 -15.96 7.26
N PRO A 38 4.76 -15.39 7.99
CA PRO A 38 5.73 -16.21 8.72
C PRO A 38 5.09 -17.05 9.82
N THR A 39 5.66 -18.21 10.07
CA THR A 39 5.40 -19.08 11.23
C THR A 39 6.50 -18.93 12.28
N ASP A 40 6.26 -19.42 13.50
CA ASP A 40 7.22 -19.36 14.61
C ASP A 40 8.56 -20.07 14.30
N ASP A 41 8.53 -21.07 13.41
CA ASP A 41 9.72 -21.81 12.94
C ASP A 41 10.39 -21.15 11.71
N GLY A 42 9.96 -19.95 11.32
CA GLY A 42 10.59 -19.15 10.25
C GLY A 42 10.23 -19.61 8.83
N ILE A 43 9.29 -20.54 8.69
CA ILE A 43 8.71 -20.96 7.40
C ILE A 43 7.57 -19.97 7.04
N SER A 44 6.78 -20.29 6.02
CA SER A 44 5.58 -19.59 5.64
C SER A 44 4.33 -20.47 5.83
N GLN A 45 3.20 -19.85 6.15
CA GLN A 45 1.89 -20.49 6.11
C GLN A 45 0.89 -19.55 5.44
N LEU A 46 -0.16 -20.13 4.85
CA LEU A 46 -1.27 -19.34 4.33
C LEU A 46 -1.92 -18.52 5.46
N TYR A 47 -2.24 -17.26 5.17
CA TYR A 47 -2.99 -16.37 6.04
C TYR A 47 -4.35 -16.99 6.42
N LYS A 48 -4.71 -16.90 7.70
CA LYS A 48 -5.97 -17.46 8.23
C LYS A 48 -6.98 -16.35 8.42
N ALA A 49 -7.87 -16.20 7.44
CA ALA A 49 -8.97 -15.24 7.51
C ALA A 49 -10.02 -15.65 8.55
N ALA A 50 -10.73 -14.66 9.09
CA ALA A 50 -11.78 -14.84 10.08
C ALA A 50 -13.11 -14.16 9.71
N GLY A 51 -13.28 -13.76 8.44
CA GLY A 51 -14.48 -13.05 7.96
C GLY A 51 -14.57 -11.62 8.48
N LYS A 52 -13.43 -10.97 8.77
CA LYS A 52 -13.34 -9.66 9.42
C LYS A 52 -13.94 -8.52 8.59
N LEU A 53 -14.05 -8.70 7.28
CA LEU A 53 -14.47 -7.69 6.32
C LEU A 53 -15.68 -8.14 5.49
N GLU A 54 -16.49 -9.05 6.00
CA GLU A 54 -17.63 -9.61 5.26
C GLU A 54 -18.55 -8.51 4.70
N GLY A 55 -18.77 -8.55 3.39
CA GLY A 55 -19.63 -7.61 2.66
C GLY A 55 -19.10 -6.17 2.58
N LYS A 56 -17.84 -5.93 2.94
CA LYS A 56 -17.19 -4.62 2.82
C LYS A 56 -16.83 -4.29 1.37
N LYS A 57 -16.90 -3.00 1.03
CA LYS A 57 -16.59 -2.46 -0.30
C LYS A 57 -15.38 -1.54 -0.23
N ALA A 58 -14.29 -1.94 -0.88
CA ALA A 58 -13.01 -1.26 -0.80
C ALA A 58 -12.61 -0.59 -2.13
N ILE A 59 -12.02 0.59 -2.04
CA ILE A 59 -11.22 1.20 -3.10
C ILE A 59 -9.75 1.08 -2.69
N ILE A 60 -8.91 0.56 -3.58
CA ILE A 60 -7.47 0.41 -3.37
C ILE A 60 -6.73 1.06 -4.54
N THR A 61 -5.83 2.01 -4.26
CA THR A 61 -4.95 2.58 -5.29
C THR A 61 -3.60 1.88 -5.30
N GLY A 62 -3.03 1.62 -6.49
CA GLY A 62 -1.83 0.80 -6.64
C GLY A 62 -2.04 -0.63 -6.12
N GLY A 63 -3.24 -1.18 -6.35
CA GLY A 63 -3.62 -2.53 -5.90
C GLY A 63 -3.23 -3.63 -6.88
N ASP A 64 -2.67 -3.27 -8.03
CA ASP A 64 -2.17 -4.17 -9.07
C ASP A 64 -0.99 -5.03 -8.59
N SER A 65 -0.15 -4.52 -7.69
CA SER A 65 1.10 -5.14 -7.25
C SER A 65 1.47 -4.83 -5.79
N GLY A 66 2.52 -5.47 -5.27
CA GLY A 66 3.12 -5.18 -3.98
C GLY A 66 2.14 -5.21 -2.79
N ILE A 67 2.24 -4.20 -1.92
CA ILE A 67 1.40 -4.06 -0.72
C ILE A 67 -0.08 -3.98 -1.10
N GLY A 68 -0.41 -3.30 -2.19
CA GLY A 68 -1.78 -3.15 -2.66
C GLY A 68 -2.37 -4.48 -3.13
N ARG A 69 -1.62 -5.29 -3.91
CA ARG A 69 -2.03 -6.64 -4.32
C ARG A 69 -2.27 -7.53 -3.11
N ALA A 70 -1.31 -7.60 -2.19
CA ALA A 70 -1.45 -8.39 -0.97
C ALA A 70 -2.67 -7.96 -0.15
N THR A 71 -2.91 -6.65 -0.04
CA THR A 71 -4.10 -6.11 0.64
C THR A 71 -5.39 -6.53 -0.05
N ALA A 72 -5.48 -6.41 -1.38
CA ALA A 72 -6.66 -6.82 -2.13
C ALA A 72 -6.97 -8.31 -1.93
N ILE A 73 -5.93 -9.16 -1.96
CA ILE A 73 -6.05 -10.59 -1.72
C ILE A 73 -6.50 -10.89 -0.29
N LEU A 74 -5.88 -10.31 0.73
CA LEU A 74 -6.30 -10.55 2.12
C LEU A 74 -7.68 -9.97 2.41
N PHE A 75 -8.06 -8.85 1.78
CA PHE A 75 -9.42 -8.31 1.83
C PHE A 75 -10.43 -9.31 1.25
N ALA A 76 -10.09 -9.96 0.13
CA ALA A 76 -10.92 -11.00 -0.46
C ALA A 76 -11.09 -12.19 0.48
N MET A 77 -9.99 -12.68 1.06
CA MET A 77 -10.01 -13.77 2.05
C MET A 77 -10.86 -13.42 3.27
N GLU A 78 -10.89 -12.15 3.68
CA GLU A 78 -11.70 -11.64 4.80
C GLU A 78 -13.14 -11.23 4.41
N GLY A 79 -13.55 -11.41 3.15
CA GLY A 79 -14.93 -11.25 2.70
C GLY A 79 -15.28 -9.92 2.02
N ALA A 80 -14.30 -9.12 1.61
CA ALA A 80 -14.51 -7.81 0.99
C ALA A 80 -14.37 -7.83 -0.54
N ASP A 81 -15.18 -7.02 -1.22
CA ASP A 81 -15.03 -6.73 -2.65
C ASP A 81 -14.20 -5.47 -2.86
N SER A 82 -13.45 -5.41 -3.96
CA SER A 82 -12.48 -4.33 -4.21
C SER A 82 -12.59 -3.73 -5.61
N LEU A 83 -12.42 -2.40 -5.71
CA LEU A 83 -12.10 -1.68 -6.93
C LEU A 83 -10.63 -1.25 -6.85
N ILE A 84 -9.83 -1.60 -7.85
CA ILE A 84 -8.41 -1.31 -7.91
C ILE A 84 -8.12 -0.27 -9.00
N ALA A 85 -7.52 0.85 -8.61
CA ALA A 85 -6.99 1.86 -9.52
C ALA A 85 -5.46 1.73 -9.64
N TYR A 86 -4.93 1.75 -10.86
CA TYR A 86 -3.52 1.47 -11.19
C TYR A 86 -3.15 2.13 -12.53
N LEU A 87 -1.87 2.20 -12.89
CA LEU A 87 -1.47 2.78 -14.17
C LEU A 87 -1.75 1.82 -15.34
N PRO A 88 -2.19 2.29 -16.52
CA PRO A 88 -2.47 1.42 -17.67
C PRO A 88 -1.35 0.45 -18.06
N GLU A 89 -0.10 0.83 -17.84
CA GLU A 89 1.09 0.03 -18.13
C GLU A 89 1.18 -1.26 -17.28
N GLU A 90 0.49 -1.30 -16.14
CA GLU A 90 0.50 -2.37 -15.14
C GLU A 90 -0.68 -3.36 -15.30
N GLU A 91 -1.42 -3.30 -16.43
CA GLU A 91 -2.62 -4.10 -16.69
C GLU A 91 -2.44 -5.60 -16.42
N ASP A 92 -1.33 -6.21 -16.86
CA ASP A 92 -1.07 -7.64 -16.66
C ASP A 92 -1.03 -8.00 -15.16
N ASP A 93 -0.44 -7.13 -14.34
CA ASP A 93 -0.34 -7.31 -12.90
C ASP A 93 -1.70 -7.08 -12.20
N ALA A 94 -2.48 -6.11 -12.68
CA ALA A 94 -3.83 -5.88 -12.19
C ALA A 94 -4.76 -7.08 -12.47
N GLN A 95 -4.65 -7.69 -13.64
CA GLN A 95 -5.41 -8.90 -14.00
C GLN A 95 -5.03 -10.11 -13.14
N GLU A 96 -3.76 -10.28 -12.80
CA GLU A 96 -3.33 -11.33 -11.87
C GLU A 96 -3.88 -11.11 -10.46
N THR A 97 -3.89 -9.86 -9.96
CA THR A 97 -4.53 -9.53 -8.68
C THR A 97 -6.03 -9.86 -8.73
N LYS A 98 -6.72 -9.43 -9.78
CA LYS A 98 -8.14 -9.73 -9.98
C LYS A 98 -8.41 -11.23 -9.95
N ARG A 99 -7.64 -12.02 -10.71
CA ARG A 99 -7.78 -13.48 -10.75
C ARG A 99 -7.63 -14.11 -9.37
N ARG A 100 -6.69 -13.62 -8.55
CA ARG A 100 -6.48 -14.11 -7.18
C ARG A 100 -7.64 -13.73 -6.25
N VAL A 101 -8.10 -12.48 -6.30
CA VAL A 101 -9.25 -12.02 -5.50
C VAL A 101 -10.51 -12.83 -5.84
N GLU A 102 -10.79 -13.00 -7.14
CA GLU A 102 -11.94 -13.80 -7.60
C GLU A 102 -11.79 -15.28 -7.25
N GLY A 103 -10.55 -15.80 -7.19
CA GLY A 103 -10.24 -17.14 -6.69
C GLY A 103 -10.61 -17.36 -5.22
N TYR A 104 -10.66 -16.29 -4.41
CA TYR A 104 -11.17 -16.32 -3.02
C TYR A 104 -12.67 -15.98 -2.93
N GLY A 105 -13.38 -15.91 -4.05
CA GLY A 105 -14.84 -15.78 -4.12
C GLY A 105 -15.38 -14.36 -3.96
N ARG A 106 -14.52 -13.33 -4.02
CA ARG A 106 -14.92 -11.91 -3.96
C ARG A 106 -14.79 -11.22 -5.31
N GLN A 107 -15.52 -10.12 -5.48
CA GLN A 107 -15.50 -9.34 -6.70
C GLN A 107 -14.28 -8.41 -6.73
N CYS A 108 -13.58 -8.37 -7.86
CA CYS A 108 -12.52 -7.41 -8.11
C CYS A 108 -12.76 -6.66 -9.42
N HIS A 109 -12.86 -5.34 -9.30
CA HIS A 109 -13.04 -4.43 -10.42
C HIS A 109 -11.74 -3.67 -10.64
N LEU A 110 -11.45 -3.36 -11.90
CA LEU A 110 -10.21 -2.74 -12.32
C LEU A 110 -10.51 -1.42 -13.03
N ILE A 111 -9.72 -0.39 -12.75
CA ILE A 111 -9.77 0.91 -13.44
C ILE A 111 -8.34 1.41 -13.73
N PRO A 112 -7.81 1.19 -14.94
CA PRO A 112 -6.53 1.75 -15.34
C PRO A 112 -6.67 3.27 -15.49
N THR A 113 -5.89 4.05 -14.74
CA THR A 113 -5.98 5.51 -14.72
C THR A 113 -4.77 6.16 -14.06
N ASP A 114 -4.42 7.37 -14.51
CA ASP A 114 -3.42 8.21 -13.85
C ASP A 114 -4.10 9.12 -12.80
N LEU A 115 -3.82 8.87 -11.53
CA LEU A 115 -4.41 9.59 -10.41
C LEU A 115 -3.83 10.99 -10.21
N THR A 116 -2.77 11.38 -10.93
CA THR A 116 -2.23 12.74 -10.87
C THR A 116 -3.23 13.79 -11.40
N ASP A 117 -4.21 13.36 -12.21
CA ASP A 117 -5.36 14.18 -12.63
C ASP A 117 -6.51 14.10 -11.59
N PRO A 118 -6.94 15.22 -10.99
CA PRO A 118 -8.09 15.25 -10.09
C PRO A 118 -9.39 14.68 -10.66
N GLN A 119 -9.63 14.83 -11.97
CA GLN A 119 -10.83 14.29 -12.64
C GLN A 119 -10.83 12.77 -12.68
N ASN A 120 -9.64 12.17 -12.80
CA ASN A 120 -9.48 10.72 -12.72
C ASN A 120 -9.77 10.20 -11.32
N CYS A 121 -9.35 10.93 -10.28
CA CYS A 121 -9.71 10.60 -8.89
C CYS A 121 -11.23 10.59 -8.66
N GLU A 122 -11.95 11.59 -9.19
CA GLU A 122 -13.41 11.65 -9.13
C GLU A 122 -14.06 10.46 -9.85
N ARG A 123 -13.61 10.17 -11.08
CA ARG A 123 -14.06 9.02 -11.87
C ARG A 123 -13.89 7.68 -11.14
N VAL A 124 -12.80 7.48 -10.41
CA VAL A 124 -12.58 6.26 -9.62
C VAL A 124 -13.64 6.11 -8.55
N VAL A 125 -13.95 7.19 -7.82
CA VAL A 125 -14.98 7.16 -6.79
C VAL A 125 -16.36 6.96 -7.39
N ASP A 126 -16.70 7.67 -8.46
CA ASP A 126 -17.99 7.51 -9.16
C ASP A 126 -18.17 6.07 -9.65
N LYS A 127 -17.10 5.46 -10.18
CA LYS A 127 -17.12 4.07 -10.61
C LYS A 127 -17.33 3.11 -9.44
N ALA A 128 -16.72 3.36 -8.29
CA ALA A 128 -16.94 2.58 -7.08
C ALA A 128 -18.39 2.70 -6.58
N VAL A 129 -18.95 3.90 -6.60
CA VAL A 129 -20.34 4.18 -6.22
C VAL A 129 -21.31 3.40 -7.09
N ASP A 130 -21.12 3.44 -8.41
CA ASP A 130 -21.91 2.70 -9.41
C ASP A 130 -21.86 1.18 -9.14
N ILE A 131 -20.65 0.62 -9.09
CA ILE A 131 -20.44 -0.83 -8.93
C ILE A 131 -20.95 -1.35 -7.58
N PHE A 132 -20.73 -0.60 -6.51
CA PHE A 132 -21.04 -1.03 -5.15
C PHE A 132 -22.41 -0.59 -4.65
N GLY A 133 -23.25 -0.03 -5.52
CA GLY A 133 -24.62 0.38 -5.16
C GLY A 133 -24.65 1.51 -4.12
N GLY A 134 -23.76 2.48 -4.24
CA GLY A 134 -23.68 3.64 -3.36
C GLY A 134 -22.98 3.40 -2.02
N LYS A 135 -22.21 2.31 -1.89
CA LYS A 135 -21.52 1.96 -0.65
C LYS A 135 -20.00 1.95 -0.82
N ILE A 136 -19.31 2.75 -0.01
CA ILE A 136 -17.85 2.71 0.15
C ILE A 136 -17.56 2.53 1.65
N ASP A 137 -16.99 1.38 2.01
CA ASP A 137 -16.62 1.08 3.39
C ASP A 137 -15.14 1.42 3.67
N ILE A 138 -14.27 1.15 2.71
CA ILE A 138 -12.82 1.25 2.89
C ILE A 138 -12.22 2.04 1.72
N LEU A 139 -11.41 3.04 2.03
CA LEU A 139 -10.51 3.68 1.06
C LEU A 139 -9.07 3.43 1.52
N PHE A 140 -8.31 2.66 0.74
CA PHE A 140 -6.88 2.46 0.95
C PHE A 140 -6.09 3.24 -0.10
N ASN A 141 -5.60 4.42 0.29
CA ASN A 141 -4.71 5.21 -0.53
C ASN A 141 -3.29 4.63 -0.41
N ASN A 142 -2.81 3.98 -1.46
CA ASN A 142 -1.57 3.22 -1.44
C ASN A 142 -0.60 3.52 -2.60
N ALA A 143 -1.11 3.91 -3.78
CA ALA A 143 -0.28 4.29 -4.92
C ALA A 143 0.79 5.33 -4.55
N ALA A 144 1.99 5.16 -5.08
CA ALA A 144 3.10 6.08 -4.86
C ALA A 144 4.15 6.00 -5.96
N TYR A 145 4.84 7.11 -6.17
CA TYR A 145 6.07 7.24 -6.94
C TYR A 145 7.24 7.54 -6.00
N GLN A 146 8.42 7.03 -6.32
CA GLN A 146 9.68 7.45 -5.72
C GLN A 146 10.80 7.37 -6.75
N MET A 147 11.84 8.20 -6.63
CA MET A 147 13.05 8.07 -7.43
C MET A 147 14.24 8.60 -6.62
N MET A 148 15.30 7.80 -6.52
CA MET A 148 16.46 8.15 -5.70
C MET A 148 17.25 9.30 -6.31
N VAL A 149 17.57 10.30 -5.48
CA VAL A 149 18.46 11.42 -5.81
C VAL A 149 19.29 11.74 -4.57
N GLU A 150 20.62 11.72 -4.70
CA GLU A 150 21.53 11.81 -3.55
C GLU A 150 21.67 13.23 -2.96
N ASP A 151 21.57 14.25 -3.80
CA ASP A 151 21.74 15.66 -3.41
C ASP A 151 20.58 16.51 -3.96
N ILE A 152 20.06 17.41 -3.14
CA ILE A 152 18.96 18.30 -3.49
C ILE A 152 19.25 19.17 -4.73
N LYS A 153 20.52 19.49 -5.03
CA LYS A 153 20.87 20.27 -6.23
C LYS A 153 20.55 19.53 -7.52
N ASP A 154 20.53 18.20 -7.49
CA ASP A 154 20.27 17.34 -8.64
C ASP A 154 18.78 16.94 -8.73
N LEU A 155 17.99 17.25 -7.69
CA LEU A 155 16.56 17.02 -7.67
C LEU A 155 15.86 18.05 -8.55
N SER A 156 15.38 17.58 -9.71
CA SER A 156 14.68 18.44 -10.65
C SER A 156 13.33 18.93 -10.09
N GLY A 157 12.93 20.13 -10.50
CA GLY A 157 11.60 20.66 -10.16
C GLY A 157 10.47 19.77 -10.69
N ASP A 158 10.67 19.16 -11.86
CA ASP A 158 9.69 18.24 -12.47
C ASP A 158 9.51 16.97 -11.63
N GLN A 159 10.60 16.36 -11.15
CA GLN A 159 10.51 15.21 -10.25
C GLN A 159 9.82 15.60 -8.94
N TRP A 160 10.20 16.73 -8.33
CA TRP A 160 9.56 17.22 -7.11
C TRP A 160 8.03 17.34 -7.28
N VAL A 161 7.59 18.01 -8.35
CA VAL A 161 6.16 18.20 -8.63
C VAL A 161 5.47 16.86 -8.91
N HIS A 162 6.09 15.99 -9.73
CA HIS A 162 5.55 14.67 -10.05
C HIS A 162 5.36 13.79 -8.80
N THR A 163 6.34 13.78 -7.89
CA THR A 163 6.28 13.04 -6.63
C THR A 163 5.11 13.52 -5.76
N PHE A 164 4.87 14.83 -5.65
CA PHE A 164 3.71 15.36 -4.90
C PHE A 164 2.37 15.09 -5.58
N ASN A 165 2.32 15.25 -6.91
CA ASN A 165 1.14 14.97 -7.72
C ASN A 165 0.71 13.50 -7.64
N THR A 166 1.66 12.59 -7.41
CA THR A 166 1.36 11.16 -7.26
C THR A 166 1.07 10.78 -5.82
N ASN A 167 1.84 11.30 -4.85
CA ASN A 167 1.86 10.71 -3.51
C ASN A 167 0.88 11.34 -2.51
N ILE A 168 0.45 12.59 -2.70
CA ILE A 168 -0.41 13.28 -1.71
C ILE A 168 -1.65 13.93 -2.32
N HIS A 169 -1.56 14.49 -3.53
CA HIS A 169 -2.74 15.06 -4.18
C HIS A 169 -3.87 14.02 -4.38
N PRO A 170 -3.60 12.77 -4.82
CA PRO A 170 -4.66 11.78 -4.98
C PRO A 170 -5.31 11.39 -3.66
N PHE A 171 -4.52 11.34 -2.57
CA PHE A 171 -5.03 11.04 -1.23
C PHE A 171 -6.06 12.10 -0.80
N PHE A 172 -5.80 13.37 -1.10
CA PHE A 172 -6.75 14.45 -0.88
C PHE A 172 -8.00 14.31 -1.76
N TYR A 173 -7.86 14.18 -3.08
CA TYR A 173 -8.99 14.14 -4.00
C TYR A 173 -9.87 12.91 -3.78
N LEU A 174 -9.29 11.72 -3.70
CA LEU A 174 -10.04 10.49 -3.43
C LEU A 174 -10.78 10.55 -2.10
N SER A 175 -10.14 11.05 -1.03
CA SER A 175 -10.82 11.24 0.25
C SER A 175 -11.98 12.24 0.14
N LYS A 176 -11.75 13.39 -0.52
CA LYS A 176 -12.77 14.42 -0.74
C LYS A 176 -14.00 13.87 -1.46
N TYR A 177 -13.80 13.08 -2.51
CA TYR A 177 -14.88 12.52 -3.32
C TYR A 177 -15.55 11.29 -2.68
N ALA A 178 -14.80 10.44 -1.96
CA ALA A 178 -15.34 9.23 -1.34
C ALA A 178 -16.13 9.52 -0.06
N LEU A 179 -15.70 10.48 0.76
CA LEU A 179 -16.30 10.78 2.07
C LEU A 179 -17.83 11.02 2.05
N PRO A 180 -18.43 11.70 1.06
CA PRO A 180 -19.89 11.81 0.93
C PRO A 180 -20.64 10.47 0.90
N GLN A 181 -19.98 9.39 0.48
CA GLN A 181 -20.56 8.05 0.33
C GLN A 181 -20.16 7.09 1.47
N MET A 182 -19.20 7.51 2.29
CA MET A 182 -18.73 6.75 3.45
C MET A 182 -19.65 7.01 4.65
N LYS A 183 -19.99 5.95 5.38
CA LYS A 183 -20.92 5.99 6.53
C LYS A 183 -20.17 5.69 7.83
N ARG A 184 -20.86 5.86 8.97
CA ARG A 184 -20.34 5.41 10.27
C ARG A 184 -19.87 3.95 10.17
N GLY A 185 -18.66 3.68 10.63
CA GLY A 185 -18.00 2.38 10.54
C GLY A 185 -17.15 2.18 9.28
N SER A 186 -17.14 3.14 8.34
CA SER A 186 -16.16 3.19 7.25
C SER A 186 -14.79 3.63 7.76
N THR A 187 -13.75 3.41 6.97
CA THR A 187 -12.36 3.76 7.32
C THR A 187 -11.55 4.18 6.11
N ILE A 188 -10.64 5.13 6.32
CA ILE A 188 -9.60 5.50 5.36
C ILE A 188 -8.26 5.04 5.92
N ILE A 189 -7.45 4.41 5.07
CA ILE A 189 -6.11 3.95 5.41
C ILE A 189 -5.16 4.59 4.39
N ASN A 190 -4.09 5.19 4.88
CA ASN A 190 -3.10 5.85 4.06
C ASN A 190 -1.75 5.15 4.18
N ASN A 191 -1.17 4.72 3.06
CA ASN A 191 0.16 4.12 3.04
C ASN A 191 1.23 5.22 3.09
N ALA A 192 1.72 5.52 4.30
CA ALA A 192 2.82 6.44 4.51
C ALA A 192 4.16 5.71 4.23
N SER A 193 5.15 5.86 5.10
CA SER A 193 6.44 5.18 5.03
C SER A 193 7.20 5.42 6.31
N ILE A 194 8.11 4.52 6.68
CA ILE A 194 9.14 4.80 7.70
C ILE A 194 9.94 6.07 7.36
N ASN A 195 10.11 6.40 6.07
CA ASN A 195 10.91 7.55 5.63
C ASN A 195 10.42 8.87 6.23
N ALA A 196 9.11 9.02 6.46
CA ALA A 196 8.53 10.20 7.12
C ALA A 196 9.06 10.44 8.54
N TYR A 197 9.61 9.40 9.18
CA TYR A 197 10.07 9.41 10.57
C TYR A 197 11.58 9.38 10.69
N ILE A 198 12.27 8.67 9.77
CA ILE A 198 13.73 8.53 9.81
C ILE A 198 14.47 9.55 8.95
N GLY A 199 13.77 10.26 8.05
CA GLY A 199 14.38 11.28 7.21
C GLY A 199 15.39 10.70 6.22
N ARG A 200 14.98 9.75 5.38
CA ARG A 200 15.90 9.08 4.44
C ARG A 200 16.45 10.10 3.41
N PRO A 201 17.77 10.34 3.36
CA PRO A 201 18.35 11.51 2.70
C PRO A 201 18.31 11.46 1.17
N ASP A 202 18.43 10.26 0.58
CA ASP A 202 18.46 9.99 -0.86
C ASP A 202 17.05 9.92 -1.52
N LEU A 203 16.01 10.28 -0.76
CA LEU A 203 14.60 10.25 -1.15
C LEU A 203 13.87 11.47 -0.57
N LEU A 204 14.41 12.67 -0.74
CA LEU A 204 13.93 13.88 -0.07
C LEU A 204 12.48 14.26 -0.43
N ASP A 205 12.12 14.29 -1.71
CA ASP A 205 10.77 14.57 -2.20
C ASP A 205 9.77 13.51 -1.72
N TYR A 206 10.10 12.23 -1.89
CA TYR A 206 9.30 11.12 -1.40
C TYR A 206 9.09 11.22 0.12
N THR A 207 10.16 11.39 0.89
CA THR A 207 10.11 11.55 2.35
C THR A 207 9.19 12.71 2.75
N SER A 208 9.29 13.84 2.05
CA SER A 208 8.43 15.01 2.27
C SER A 208 6.95 14.67 2.04
N THR A 209 6.62 13.97 0.94
CA THR A 209 5.24 13.54 0.68
C THR A 209 4.73 12.56 1.73
N LYS A 210 5.55 11.64 2.21
CA LYS A 210 5.15 10.70 3.27
C LYS A 210 4.94 11.41 4.61
N GLY A 211 5.69 12.46 4.91
CA GLY A 211 5.41 13.38 6.04
C GLY A 211 4.09 14.13 5.89
N ALA A 212 3.76 14.58 4.67
CA ALA A 212 2.47 15.19 4.35
C ALA A 212 1.31 14.19 4.56
N ILE A 213 1.47 12.93 4.15
CA ILE A 213 0.46 11.87 4.38
C ILE A 213 0.20 11.64 5.88
N VAL A 214 1.25 11.61 6.71
CA VAL A 214 1.09 11.45 8.17
C VAL A 214 0.28 12.61 8.76
N SER A 215 0.64 13.85 8.39
CA SER A 215 -0.08 15.03 8.86
C SER A 215 -1.52 15.08 8.34
N PHE A 216 -1.74 14.74 7.06
CA PHE A 216 -3.05 14.64 6.44
C PHE A 216 -3.95 13.62 7.15
N THR A 217 -3.40 12.45 7.48
CA THR A 217 -4.10 11.39 8.23
C THR A 217 -4.63 11.90 9.57
N ARG A 218 -3.77 12.57 10.35
CA ARG A 218 -4.13 13.15 11.66
C ARG A 218 -5.21 14.21 11.51
N GLY A 219 -5.02 15.15 10.57
CA GLY A 219 -5.97 16.23 10.30
C GLY A 219 -7.34 15.70 9.87
N LEU A 220 -7.37 14.77 8.92
CA LEU A 220 -8.62 14.20 8.41
C LEU A 220 -9.32 13.33 9.46
N SER A 221 -8.58 12.56 10.26
CA SER A 221 -9.14 11.83 11.40
C SER A 221 -9.91 12.77 12.34
N ASN A 222 -9.30 13.89 12.73
CA ASN A 222 -9.93 14.85 13.63
C ASN A 222 -11.23 15.42 13.05
N GLN A 223 -11.31 15.61 11.73
CA GLN A 223 -12.52 16.07 11.06
C GLN A 223 -13.62 15.01 10.99
N GLN A 224 -13.27 13.74 10.75
CA GLN A 224 -14.26 12.71 10.42
C GLN A 224 -14.64 11.80 11.59
N ILE A 225 -13.89 11.80 12.70
CA ILE A 225 -14.16 10.90 13.83
C ILE A 225 -15.53 11.14 14.46
N GLY A 226 -16.01 12.40 14.50
CA GLY A 226 -17.37 12.73 14.97
C GLY A 226 -18.49 12.11 14.12
N LYS A 227 -18.21 11.76 12.86
CA LYS A 227 -19.11 11.04 11.95
C LYS A 227 -18.94 9.51 12.05
N GLY A 228 -18.02 9.03 12.89
CA GLY A 228 -17.72 7.62 13.08
C GLY A 228 -16.92 7.00 11.93
N ILE A 229 -16.15 7.81 11.19
CA ILE A 229 -15.22 7.33 10.15
C ILE A 229 -13.81 7.44 10.71
N ARG A 230 -13.08 6.33 10.70
CA ARG A 230 -11.69 6.28 11.18
C ARG A 230 -10.74 6.63 10.03
N VAL A 231 -9.64 7.30 10.35
CA VAL A 231 -8.58 7.60 9.37
C VAL A 231 -7.24 7.29 10.01
N ASN A 232 -6.51 6.32 9.46
CA ASN A 232 -5.23 5.87 10.00
C ASN A 232 -4.18 5.74 8.89
N ALA A 233 -2.92 5.58 9.29
CA ALA A 233 -1.83 5.31 8.39
C ALA A 233 -1.12 4.01 8.75
N ILE A 234 -0.45 3.42 7.77
CA ILE A 234 0.64 2.46 7.99
C ILE A 234 1.95 3.12 7.56
N ALA A 235 3.05 2.77 8.22
CA ALA A 235 4.39 3.21 7.88
C ALA A 235 5.30 1.99 7.68
N PRO A 236 5.27 1.39 6.48
CA PRO A 236 6.11 0.24 6.18
C PRO A 236 7.60 0.58 6.21
N GLY A 237 8.41 -0.42 6.55
CA GLY A 237 9.85 -0.40 6.36
C GLY A 237 10.25 -0.80 4.93
N PRO A 238 11.38 -1.49 4.73
CA PRO A 238 11.75 -2.07 3.44
C PRO A 238 10.84 -3.25 3.12
N VAL A 239 10.09 -3.17 2.02
CA VAL A 239 9.17 -4.23 1.55
C VAL A 239 9.57 -4.65 0.14
N TRP A 240 9.61 -5.96 -0.13
CA TRP A 240 9.96 -6.48 -1.46
C TRP A 240 8.81 -6.28 -2.46
N THR A 241 8.91 -5.24 -3.28
CA THR A 241 7.89 -4.85 -4.29
C THR A 241 8.56 -4.39 -5.60
N PRO A 242 7.82 -4.24 -6.71
CA PRO A 242 8.36 -3.77 -7.99
C PRO A 242 8.94 -2.36 -7.95
N LEU A 243 8.49 -1.54 -7.00
CA LEU A 243 9.02 -0.19 -6.79
C LEU A 243 10.53 -0.21 -6.48
N ILE A 244 11.04 -1.27 -5.87
CA ILE A 244 12.45 -1.37 -5.47
C ILE A 244 13.39 -1.46 -6.69
N PRO A 245 13.28 -2.47 -7.57
CA PRO A 245 14.12 -2.54 -8.76
C PRO A 245 13.85 -1.43 -9.79
N ALA A 246 12.68 -0.77 -9.73
CA ALA A 246 12.34 0.33 -10.64
C ALA A 246 12.99 1.67 -10.25
N THR A 247 13.37 1.87 -8.98
CA THR A 247 13.71 3.21 -8.48
C THR A 247 14.98 3.26 -7.62
N MET A 248 15.54 2.11 -7.22
CA MET A 248 16.70 2.04 -6.33
C MET A 248 17.97 1.58 -7.04
N THR A 249 19.10 2.20 -6.69
CA THR A 249 20.43 1.77 -7.16
C THR A 249 20.81 0.40 -6.63
N GLU A 250 21.74 -0.29 -7.31
CA GLU A 250 22.25 -1.59 -6.84
C GLU A 250 22.79 -1.54 -5.40
N ALA A 251 23.50 -0.47 -5.05
CA ALA A 251 24.08 -0.30 -3.72
C ALA A 251 22.99 -0.24 -2.66
N ALA A 252 21.90 0.50 -2.93
CA ALA A 252 20.78 0.60 -2.02
C ALA A 252 19.98 -0.71 -1.91
N GLN A 253 19.82 -1.45 -3.02
CA GLN A 253 19.20 -2.78 -3.01
C GLN A 253 20.00 -3.79 -2.18
N LYS A 254 21.34 -3.77 -2.25
CA LYS A 254 22.22 -4.65 -1.43
C LYS A 254 22.09 -4.40 0.08
N GLN A 255 21.66 -3.20 0.47
CA GLN A 255 21.43 -2.79 1.86
C GLN A 255 19.95 -2.81 2.26
N PHE A 256 19.07 -3.33 1.41
CA PHE A 256 17.62 -3.30 1.60
C PHE A 256 17.17 -4.31 2.67
N THR A 257 17.28 -3.90 3.94
CA THR A 257 17.00 -4.74 5.10
C THR A 257 16.52 -3.91 6.29
N SER A 258 16.03 -4.59 7.32
CA SER A 258 15.55 -4.01 8.58
C SER A 258 16.33 -4.61 9.78
N PRO A 259 16.12 -4.14 11.02
CA PRO A 259 16.67 -4.79 12.21
C PRO A 259 16.31 -6.28 12.36
N MET A 260 15.19 -6.75 11.77
CA MET A 260 14.87 -8.18 11.65
C MET A 260 15.79 -8.95 10.67
N GLY A 261 16.73 -8.27 10.02
CA GLY A 261 17.75 -8.84 9.14
C GLY A 261 17.26 -9.26 7.76
N ARG A 262 16.05 -8.85 7.37
CA ARG A 262 15.46 -9.05 6.04
C ARG A 262 14.49 -7.91 5.69
N PRO A 263 14.13 -7.72 4.40
CA PRO A 263 12.94 -6.96 4.04
C PRO A 263 11.66 -7.71 4.42
N ALA A 264 10.57 -6.97 4.58
CA ALA A 264 9.24 -7.54 4.73
C ALA A 264 8.70 -8.03 3.38
N GLN A 265 7.81 -9.02 3.44
CA GLN A 265 6.97 -9.40 2.31
C GLN A 265 5.69 -8.55 2.29
N PRO A 266 5.07 -8.29 1.11
CA PRO A 266 3.83 -7.52 1.02
C PRO A 266 2.71 -8.01 1.93
N SER A 267 2.54 -9.33 2.08
CA SER A 267 1.55 -9.95 2.96
C SER A 267 1.66 -9.52 4.42
N GLU A 268 2.88 -9.38 4.95
CA GLU A 268 3.11 -8.96 6.33
C GLU A 268 2.56 -7.56 6.59
N ILE A 269 2.68 -6.67 5.60
CA ILE A 269 2.12 -5.31 5.66
C ILE A 269 0.61 -5.32 5.51
N ALA A 270 0.08 -6.13 4.59
CA ALA A 270 -1.36 -6.26 4.34
C ALA A 270 -2.12 -6.68 5.61
N THR A 271 -1.54 -7.49 6.50
CA THR A 271 -2.18 -7.85 7.79
C THR A 271 -2.49 -6.63 8.67
N CYS A 272 -1.62 -5.61 8.67
CA CYS A 272 -1.86 -4.35 9.37
C CYS A 272 -2.99 -3.54 8.73
N VAL A 273 -3.12 -3.61 7.40
CA VAL A 273 -4.21 -2.96 6.66
C VAL A 273 -5.54 -3.65 6.98
N VAL A 274 -5.59 -4.98 7.06
CA VAL A 274 -6.79 -5.73 7.50
C VAL A 274 -7.20 -5.32 8.91
N PHE A 275 -6.25 -5.25 9.86
CA PHE A 275 -6.53 -4.79 11.22
C PHE A 275 -7.17 -3.39 11.22
N LEU A 276 -6.56 -2.43 10.50
CA LEU A 276 -7.07 -1.07 10.39
C LEU A 276 -8.40 -0.97 9.64
N ALA A 277 -8.68 -1.88 8.71
CA ALA A 277 -9.94 -1.93 7.97
C ALA A 277 -11.11 -2.51 8.78
N SER A 278 -10.80 -3.43 9.69
CA SER A 278 -11.79 -4.19 10.46
C SER A 278 -12.28 -3.49 11.74
N ALA A 279 -13.25 -4.10 12.42
CA ALA A 279 -13.73 -3.65 13.74
C ALA A 279 -12.71 -3.86 14.86
N ASP A 280 -11.67 -4.67 14.64
CA ASP A 280 -10.60 -4.91 15.63
C ASP A 280 -9.88 -3.61 16.02
N SER A 281 -9.89 -2.61 15.14
CA SER A 281 -9.32 -1.28 15.35
C SER A 281 -10.36 -0.19 15.64
N SER A 282 -11.52 -0.56 16.20
CA SER A 282 -12.66 0.35 16.44
C SER A 282 -12.33 1.57 17.31
N PHE A 283 -11.31 1.48 18.18
CA PHE A 283 -10.82 2.58 19.02
C PHE A 283 -9.50 3.19 18.53
N VAL A 284 -9.14 2.97 17.27
CA VAL A 284 -7.89 3.47 16.66
C VAL A 284 -8.24 4.43 15.52
N SER A 285 -7.97 5.73 15.70
CA SER A 285 -8.07 6.75 14.66
C SER A 285 -6.99 7.81 14.82
N GLY A 286 -6.48 8.33 13.70
CA GLY A 286 -5.40 9.31 13.64
C GLY A 286 -4.02 8.72 13.93
N GLN A 287 -3.91 7.40 14.00
CA GLN A 287 -2.70 6.69 14.39
C GLN A 287 -1.91 6.21 13.17
N THR A 288 -0.63 5.93 13.39
CA THR A 288 0.23 5.26 12.42
C THR A 288 0.69 3.92 12.97
N ILE A 289 0.48 2.83 12.24
CA ILE A 289 1.07 1.52 12.57
C ILE A 289 2.41 1.38 11.87
N HIS A 290 3.47 1.14 12.65
CA HIS A 290 4.84 0.98 12.17
C HIS A 290 5.18 -0.49 11.93
N CYS A 291 4.90 -0.98 10.71
CA CYS A 291 5.25 -2.33 10.24
C CYS A 291 6.61 -2.32 9.52
N ASN A 292 7.69 -2.11 10.29
CA ASN A 292 8.98 -1.71 9.72
C ASN A 292 10.19 -2.61 10.06
N GLY A 293 9.96 -3.77 10.67
CA GLY A 293 11.02 -4.72 10.99
C GLY A 293 11.90 -4.32 12.16
N GLY A 294 11.38 -3.51 13.10
CA GLY A 294 12.03 -3.24 14.39
C GLY A 294 12.82 -1.94 14.47
N THR A 295 12.72 -1.07 13.46
CA THR A 295 13.34 0.27 13.53
C THR A 295 12.55 1.15 14.49
N VAL A 296 13.20 1.58 15.57
CA VAL A 296 12.63 2.50 16.56
C VAL A 296 12.51 3.89 15.94
N VAL A 297 11.32 4.48 16.01
CA VAL A 297 10.99 5.79 15.40
C VAL A 297 10.26 6.74 16.35
N SER A 298 10.32 6.46 17.65
CA SER A 298 9.61 7.24 18.69
C SER A 298 8.11 7.37 18.41
N GLY A 299 7.46 6.22 18.14
CA GLY A 299 6.05 6.11 17.77
C GLY A 299 5.06 6.49 18.88
#